data_AF-A0ABD6B6F7-F1
#
_entry.id   AF-A0ABD6B6F7-F1
#
_cell.length_a   1.000
_cell.length_b   1.000
_cell.length_c   1.000
_cell.angle_alpha   90.00
_cell.angle_beta   90.00
_cell.angle_gamma   90.00
#
_symmetry.space_group_name_H-M   'P 1'
#
loop_
_entity.id
_entity.type
_entity.pdbx_description
1 polymer ?
#
loop_
_entity_poly.entity_id
_entity_poly.type
_entity_poly.pdbx_seq_one_letter_code
_entity_poly.pdbx_strand_id
1 'polypeptide(L)'
;MRLQEYWGVGPKTADLLEAELGVERAVRAIESADVSTLVDAGLPRGRATRILRRATGAAGLDTLGTGDARDVYGDLLELAAGEALTDGAADRIRVLTPLASHEAADERLDRIDRAREVWSGLEEEDQERVIDAFDSYDEAGG
;
A
#
# COMPACT_ATOMS: atom_id res chain seq x y z
N MET A 1 3.92 -8.63 20.66
CA MET A 1 3.25 -7.34 20.48
C MET A 1 1.75 -7.58 20.49
N ARG A 2 0.96 -6.65 21.03
CA ARG A 2 -0.51 -6.80 20.98
C ARG A 2 -1.01 -6.10 19.72
N LEU A 3 -1.79 -6.79 18.87
CA LEU A 3 -2.32 -6.22 17.62
C LEU A 3 -3.09 -4.91 17.84
N GLN A 4 -3.71 -4.75 19.01
CA GLN A 4 -4.44 -3.54 19.42
C GLN A 4 -3.53 -2.31 19.66
N GLU A 5 -2.21 -2.48 19.68
CA GLU A 5 -1.25 -1.38 19.73
C GLU A 5 -1.15 -0.66 18.37
N TYR A 6 -1.55 -1.31 17.27
CA TYR A 6 -1.66 -0.66 15.97
C TYR A 6 -2.90 0.21 15.88
N TRP A 7 -2.69 1.42 15.39
CA TRP A 7 -3.75 2.39 15.23
C TRP A 7 -4.84 1.85 14.31
N GLY A 8 -6.10 1.85 14.77
CA GLY A 8 -7.25 1.40 13.99
C GLY A 8 -7.56 -0.10 14.10
N VAL A 9 -6.72 -0.86 14.81
CA VAL A 9 -6.99 -2.25 15.18
C VAL A 9 -7.72 -2.28 16.53
N GLY A 10 -9.04 -2.37 16.49
CA GLY A 10 -9.85 -2.59 17.70
C GLY A 10 -9.87 -4.05 18.15
N PRO A 11 -10.46 -4.38 19.32
CA PRO A 11 -10.50 -5.74 19.86
C PRO A 11 -11.03 -6.77 18.85
N LYS A 12 -12.15 -6.48 18.18
CA LYS A 12 -12.73 -7.37 17.18
C LYS A 12 -11.83 -7.63 15.98
N THR A 13 -11.08 -6.61 15.55
CA THR A 13 -10.12 -6.75 14.45
C THR A 13 -8.91 -7.56 14.91
N ALA A 14 -8.43 -7.33 16.13
CA ALA A 14 -7.35 -8.10 16.71
C ALA A 14 -7.73 -9.58 16.86
N ASP A 15 -8.92 -9.88 17.40
CA ASP A 15 -9.42 -11.24 17.56
C ASP A 15 -9.54 -11.96 16.19
N LEU A 16 -10.07 -11.26 15.18
CA LEU A 16 -10.16 -11.78 13.80
C LEU A 16 -8.77 -12.10 13.23
N LEU A 17 -7.85 -11.13 13.27
CA LEU A 17 -6.51 -11.30 12.71
C LEU A 17 -5.69 -12.38 13.46
N GLU A 18 -5.87 -12.48 14.78
CA GLU A 18 -5.26 -13.53 15.58
C GLU A 18 -5.83 -14.91 15.23
N ALA A 19 -7.14 -15.02 15.02
CA ALA A 19 -7.79 -16.27 14.63
C ALA A 19 -7.39 -16.73 13.22
N GLU A 20 -7.35 -15.83 12.24
CA GLU A 20 -7.14 -16.18 10.83
C GLU A 20 -5.66 -16.25 10.43
N LEU A 21 -4.81 -15.39 10.98
CA LEU A 21 -3.38 -15.30 10.61
C LEU A 21 -2.43 -15.71 11.73
N GLY A 22 -2.87 -15.62 12.97
CA GLY A 22 -1.97 -15.59 14.14
C GLY A 22 -1.27 -14.24 14.28
N VAL A 23 -0.88 -13.91 15.51
CA VAL A 23 -0.33 -12.59 15.89
C VAL A 23 0.91 -12.22 15.05
N GLU A 24 1.84 -13.15 14.83
CA GLU A 24 3.11 -12.87 14.14
C GLU A 24 2.92 -12.56 12.65
N ARG A 25 2.01 -13.26 11.96
CA ARG A 25 1.73 -13.01 10.55
C ARG A 25 0.90 -11.74 10.39
N ALA A 26 -0.04 -11.48 11.29
CA ALA A 26 -0.81 -10.23 11.32
C ALA A 26 0.08 -9.00 11.55
N VAL A 27 1.03 -9.07 12.50
CA VAL A 27 2.05 -8.02 12.73
C VAL A 27 2.84 -7.75 11.46
N ARG A 28 3.38 -8.80 10.82
CA ARG A 28 4.16 -8.66 9.58
C ARG A 28 3.35 -8.00 8.48
N ALA A 29 2.11 -8.44 8.25
CA ALA A 29 1.24 -7.86 7.25
C ALA A 29 0.97 -6.37 7.51
N ILE A 30 0.80 -5.97 8.78
CA ILE A 30 0.61 -4.57 9.14
C ILE A 30 1.87 -3.74 8.88
N GLU A 31 3.03 -4.22 9.31
CA GLU A 31 4.31 -3.51 9.17
C GLU A 31 4.77 -3.41 7.71
N SER A 32 4.47 -4.41 6.88
CA SER A 32 4.76 -4.40 5.44
C SER A 32 3.70 -3.72 4.60
N ALA A 33 2.65 -3.16 5.21
CA ALA A 33 1.50 -2.57 4.53
C ALA A 33 0.81 -3.51 3.51
N ASP A 34 0.73 -4.80 3.85
CA ASP A 34 0.16 -5.84 3.00
C ASP A 34 -1.37 -5.87 3.13
N VAL A 35 -2.03 -5.13 2.25
CA VAL A 35 -3.49 -5.05 2.20
C VAL A 35 -4.11 -6.42 1.86
N SER A 36 -3.50 -7.18 0.94
CA SER A 36 -4.04 -8.46 0.47
C SER A 36 -4.15 -9.45 1.62
N THR A 37 -3.07 -9.66 2.37
CA THR A 37 -3.07 -10.59 3.52
C THR A 37 -4.15 -10.23 4.54
N LEU A 38 -4.42 -8.93 4.76
CA LEU A 38 -5.49 -8.51 5.67
C LEU A 38 -6.89 -8.74 5.07
N VAL A 39 -7.07 -8.54 3.78
CA VAL A 39 -8.33 -8.79 3.08
C VAL A 39 -8.65 -10.28 3.04
N ASP A 40 -7.65 -11.13 2.77
CA ASP A 40 -7.78 -12.59 2.76
C ASP A 40 -8.12 -13.15 4.15
N ALA A 41 -7.67 -12.46 5.22
CA ALA A 41 -8.08 -12.72 6.59
C ALA A 41 -9.50 -12.21 6.92
N GLY A 42 -10.26 -11.74 5.94
CA GLY A 42 -11.65 -11.32 6.08
C GLY A 42 -11.87 -9.85 6.44
N LEU A 43 -10.83 -8.99 6.43
CA LEU A 43 -11.07 -7.56 6.58
C LEU A 43 -11.62 -6.96 5.29
N PRO A 44 -12.63 -6.09 5.36
CA PRO A 44 -13.02 -5.29 4.20
C PRO A 44 -11.82 -4.45 3.70
N ARG A 45 -11.56 -4.45 2.39
CA ARG A 45 -10.43 -3.75 1.75
C ARG A 45 -10.27 -2.29 2.19
N GLY A 46 -11.37 -1.52 2.17
CA GLY A 46 -11.35 -0.12 2.64
C GLY A 46 -11.09 0.06 4.15
N ARG A 47 -11.27 -0.99 4.97
CA ARG A 47 -10.85 -0.99 6.38
C ARG A 47 -9.38 -1.38 6.50
N ALA A 48 -8.91 -2.38 5.76
CA ALA A 48 -7.50 -2.77 5.72
C ALA A 48 -6.61 -1.58 5.31
N THR A 49 -6.92 -0.90 4.20
CA THR A 49 -6.16 0.28 3.74
C THR A 49 -6.12 1.39 4.78
N ARG A 50 -7.23 1.67 5.47
CA ARG A 50 -7.29 2.70 6.52
C ARG A 50 -6.47 2.35 7.77
N ILE A 51 -6.46 1.08 8.17
CA ILE A 51 -5.63 0.59 9.28
C ILE A 51 -4.17 0.74 8.90
N LEU A 52 -3.79 0.21 7.74
CA LEU A 52 -2.41 0.21 7.27
C LEU A 52 -1.87 1.62 7.11
N ARG A 53 -2.59 2.50 6.42
CA ARG A 53 -2.19 3.89 6.21
C ARG A 53 -1.90 4.64 7.52
N ARG A 54 -2.63 4.32 8.60
CA ARG A 54 -2.43 4.97 9.91
C ARG A 54 -1.36 4.27 10.73
N ALA A 55 -1.24 2.95 10.63
CA ALA A 55 -0.20 2.17 11.29
C ALA A 55 1.20 2.48 10.76
N THR A 56 1.35 2.71 9.45
CA THR A 56 2.65 2.89 8.79
C THR A 56 3.07 4.35 8.63
N GLY A 57 2.15 5.32 8.76
CA GLY A 57 2.44 6.69 8.32
C GLY A 57 1.71 7.81 9.05
N ALA A 58 1.30 7.60 10.31
CA ALA A 58 0.69 8.65 11.14
C ALA A 58 1.49 9.95 11.14
N ALA A 59 2.82 9.88 11.32
CA ALA A 59 3.69 11.05 11.31
C ALA A 59 3.73 11.79 9.96
N GLY A 60 3.64 11.06 8.84
CA GLY A 60 3.59 11.64 7.50
C GLY A 60 2.27 12.36 7.24
N LEU A 61 1.14 11.80 7.68
CA LEU A 61 -0.18 12.42 7.52
C LEU A 61 -0.39 13.67 8.38
N ASP A 62 0.31 13.77 9.51
CA ASP A 62 0.28 14.96 10.36
C ASP A 62 0.95 16.17 9.69
N THR A 63 1.82 15.96 8.71
CA THR A 63 2.40 17.05 7.90
C THR A 63 1.37 17.74 7.00
N LEU A 64 0.29 17.03 6.65
CA LEU A 64 -0.83 17.58 5.89
C LEU A 64 -1.70 18.39 6.86
N GLY A 65 -1.34 19.67 7.02
CA GLY A 65 -1.83 20.57 8.07
C GLY A 65 -3.34 20.88 8.05
N THR A 66 -4.10 20.38 7.07
CA THR A 66 -5.55 20.59 6.95
C THR A 66 -6.27 19.30 6.54
N GLY A 67 -7.61 19.27 6.75
CA GLY A 67 -8.46 18.21 6.20
C GLY A 67 -8.38 18.16 4.68
N ASP A 68 -8.55 19.31 4.02
CA ASP A 68 -8.50 19.43 2.56
C ASP A 68 -7.18 18.91 1.96
N ALA A 69 -6.04 19.16 2.60
CA ALA A 69 -4.75 18.64 2.13
C ALA A 69 -4.69 17.09 2.20
N ARG A 70 -5.35 16.48 3.20
CA ARG A 70 -5.46 15.03 3.33
C ARG A 70 -6.40 14.44 2.28
N ASP A 71 -7.48 15.14 1.97
CA ASP A 71 -8.44 14.72 0.95
C ASP A 71 -7.79 14.76 -0.45
N VAL A 72 -7.14 15.87 -0.81
CA VAL A 72 -6.38 15.98 -2.07
C VAL A 72 -5.29 14.91 -2.17
N TYR A 73 -4.58 14.64 -1.08
CA TYR A 73 -3.59 13.56 -1.05
C TYR A 73 -4.22 12.17 -1.26
N GLY A 74 -5.42 11.94 -0.71
CA GLY A 74 -6.22 10.75 -0.98
C GLY A 74 -6.59 10.60 -2.45
N ASP A 75 -7.09 11.68 -3.06
CA ASP A 75 -7.48 11.71 -4.48
C ASP A 75 -6.30 11.43 -5.40
N LEU A 76 -5.12 11.99 -5.11
CA LEU A 76 -3.89 11.72 -5.86
C LEU A 76 -3.49 10.25 -5.80
N LEU A 77 -3.66 9.60 -4.64
CA LEU A 77 -3.36 8.19 -4.50
C LEU A 77 -4.39 7.30 -5.19
N GLU A 78 -5.66 7.68 -5.21
CA GLU A 78 -6.67 6.93 -5.97
C GLU A 78 -6.44 7.06 -7.49
N LEU A 79 -6.07 8.25 -7.96
CA LEU A 79 -5.68 8.46 -9.35
C LEU A 79 -4.49 7.58 -9.74
N ALA A 80 -3.43 7.57 -8.92
CA ALA A 80 -2.26 6.74 -9.17
C ALA A 80 -2.56 5.23 -9.05
N ALA A 81 -3.43 4.84 -8.11
CA ALA A 81 -3.84 3.44 -7.94
C ALA A 81 -4.68 2.93 -9.12
N GLY A 82 -5.42 3.79 -9.80
CA GLY A 82 -6.18 3.46 -11.01
C GLY A 82 -5.29 3.10 -12.21
N GLU A 83 -4.03 3.54 -12.21
CA GLU A 83 -3.04 3.25 -13.26
C GLU A 83 -2.15 2.04 -12.90
N ALA A 84 -2.44 1.35 -11.79
CA ALA A 84 -1.65 0.20 -11.36
C ALA A 84 -1.96 -1.04 -12.20
N LEU A 85 -0.92 -1.77 -12.61
CA LEU A 85 -1.05 -3.00 -13.39
C LEU A 85 -1.64 -4.18 -12.61
N THR A 86 -1.59 -4.15 -11.27
CA THR A 86 -2.13 -5.22 -10.42
C THR A 86 -2.88 -4.64 -9.24
N ASP A 87 -3.86 -5.38 -8.74
CA ASP A 87 -4.62 -5.01 -7.55
C ASP A 87 -3.71 -4.85 -6.32
N GLY A 88 -2.68 -5.70 -6.20
CA GLY A 88 -1.68 -5.59 -5.13
C GLY A 88 -0.77 -4.35 -5.27
N ALA A 89 -0.50 -3.87 -6.49
CA ALA A 89 0.20 -2.61 -6.70
C ALA A 89 -0.71 -1.41 -6.36
N ALA A 90 -1.97 -1.45 -6.79
CA ALA A 90 -2.97 -0.42 -6.47
C ALA A 90 -3.10 -0.24 -4.95
N ASP A 91 -3.18 -1.34 -4.21
CA ASP A 91 -3.26 -1.35 -2.75
C ASP A 91 -2.04 -0.74 -2.06
N ARG A 92 -0.84 -1.08 -2.53
CA ARG A 92 0.40 -0.49 -2.01
C ARG A 92 0.45 1.02 -2.24
N ILE A 93 -0.11 1.51 -3.35
CA ILE A 93 -0.24 2.95 -3.60
C ILE A 93 -1.23 3.60 -2.61
N ARG A 94 -2.39 2.98 -2.40
CA ARG A 94 -3.45 3.52 -1.51
C ARG A 94 -3.03 3.66 -0.05
N VAL A 95 -1.99 2.97 0.40
CA VAL A 95 -1.48 3.04 1.77
C VAL A 95 -0.25 3.94 1.93
N LEU A 96 0.25 4.53 0.84
CA LEU A 96 1.33 5.51 0.91
C LEU A 96 0.93 6.70 1.78
N THR A 97 1.92 7.21 2.50
CA THR A 97 1.82 8.43 3.29
C THR A 97 2.94 9.39 2.88
N PRO A 98 2.78 10.70 3.14
CA PRO A 98 3.86 11.65 2.92
C PRO A 98 5.13 11.20 3.64
N LEU A 99 6.28 11.42 2.99
CA LEU A 99 7.58 11.06 3.54
C LEU A 99 7.99 12.08 4.60
N ALA A 100 8.78 11.62 5.58
CA ALA A 100 9.13 12.43 6.75
C ALA A 100 10.15 13.55 6.47
N SER A 101 10.83 13.51 5.32
CA SER A 101 11.83 14.50 4.91
C SER A 101 11.86 14.68 3.40
N HIS A 102 12.40 15.83 2.98
CA HIS A 102 12.68 16.11 1.57
C HIS A 102 13.73 15.14 1.01
N GLU A 103 14.78 14.83 1.77
CA GLU A 103 15.81 13.85 1.38
C GLU A 103 15.22 12.47 1.06
N ALA A 104 14.30 11.98 1.89
CA ALA A 104 13.60 10.71 1.62
C ALA A 104 12.72 10.78 0.36
N ALA A 105 12.13 11.96 0.08
CA ALA A 105 11.36 12.20 -1.13
C ALA A 105 12.26 12.21 -2.37
N ASP A 106 13.42 12.88 -2.31
CA ASP A 106 14.41 12.92 -3.38
C ASP A 106 14.89 11.49 -3.69
N GLU A 107 15.29 10.70 -2.69
CA GLU A 107 15.67 9.29 -2.87
C GLU A 107 14.56 8.42 -3.46
N ARG A 108 13.29 8.74 -3.17
CA ARG A 108 12.16 8.02 -3.75
C ARG A 108 11.98 8.39 -5.23
N LEU A 109 12.03 9.67 -5.56
CA LEU A 109 11.95 10.16 -6.94
C LEU A 109 13.09 9.57 -7.78
N ASP A 110 14.31 9.59 -7.24
CA ASP A 110 15.50 9.00 -7.85
C ASP A 110 15.32 7.51 -8.21
N ARG A 111 14.61 6.74 -7.37
CA ARG A 111 14.30 5.33 -7.66
C ARG A 111 13.21 5.19 -8.71
N ILE A 112 12.19 6.05 -8.67
CA ILE A 112 11.10 6.06 -9.65
C ILE A 112 11.66 6.43 -11.02
N ASP A 113 12.52 7.44 -11.12
CA ASP A 113 13.11 7.89 -12.38
C ASP A 113 13.98 6.80 -12.99
N ARG A 114 14.84 6.14 -12.21
CA ARG A 114 15.60 4.97 -12.69
C ARG A 114 14.69 3.84 -13.19
N ALA A 115 13.59 3.56 -12.49
CA ALA A 115 12.63 2.54 -12.93
C ALA A 115 11.93 2.95 -14.23
N ARG A 116 11.55 4.24 -14.37
CA ARG A 116 10.96 4.79 -15.59
C ARG A 116 11.92 4.73 -16.77
N GLU A 117 13.19 5.08 -16.55
CA GLU A 117 14.24 5.00 -17.58
C GLU A 117 14.38 3.56 -18.09
N VAL A 118 14.50 2.59 -17.18
CA VAL A 118 14.56 1.16 -17.55
C VAL A 118 13.31 0.75 -18.33
N TRP A 119 12.12 1.09 -17.84
CA TRP A 119 10.85 0.76 -18.51
C TRP A 119 10.78 1.36 -19.92
N SER A 120 11.06 2.66 -20.05
CA SER A 120 11.01 3.38 -21.34
C SER A 120 12.09 2.97 -22.32
N GLY A 121 13.16 2.33 -21.83
CA GLY A 121 14.23 1.77 -22.65
C GLY A 121 13.95 0.36 -23.17
N LEU A 122 12.87 -0.29 -22.73
CA LEU A 122 12.42 -1.56 -23.29
C LEU A 122 11.73 -1.34 -24.63
N GLU A 123 11.91 -2.29 -25.54
CA GLU A 123 11.13 -2.35 -26.77
C GLU A 123 9.64 -2.60 -26.45
N GLU A 124 8.74 -2.15 -27.32
CA GLU A 124 7.29 -2.28 -27.11
C GLU A 124 6.87 -3.74 -26.83
N GLU A 125 7.43 -4.71 -27.56
CA GLU A 125 7.17 -6.15 -27.36
C GLU A 125 7.67 -6.67 -25.99
N ASP A 126 8.75 -6.10 -25.45
CA ASP A 126 9.22 -6.43 -24.10
C ASP A 126 8.30 -5.83 -23.03
N GLN A 127 7.81 -4.59 -23.24
CA GLN A 127 6.85 -3.95 -22.34
C GLN A 127 5.54 -4.73 -22.30
N GLU A 128 4.99 -5.12 -23.45
CA GLU A 128 3.77 -5.94 -23.55
C GLU A 128 3.95 -7.27 -22.80
N ARG A 129 5.07 -7.97 -23.01
CA ARG A 129 5.35 -9.23 -22.30
C ARG A 129 5.41 -9.07 -20.78
N VAL A 130 5.92 -7.94 -20.28
CA VAL A 130 5.94 -7.66 -18.83
C VAL A 130 4.54 -7.38 -18.32
N ILE A 131 3.73 -6.60 -19.05
CA ILE A 131 2.33 -6.32 -18.69
C ILE A 131 1.53 -7.62 -18.64
N ASP A 132 1.61 -8.46 -19.68
CA ASP A 132 0.91 -9.75 -19.75
C ASP A 132 1.30 -10.68 -18.59
N ALA A 133 2.57 -10.65 -18.18
CA ALA A 133 3.05 -11.43 -17.04
C ALA A 133 2.45 -10.94 -15.71
N PHE A 134 2.28 -9.63 -15.52
CA PHE A 134 1.62 -9.08 -14.34
C PHE A 134 0.11 -9.36 -14.33
N ASP A 135 -0.55 -9.27 -15.48
CA ASP A 135 -1.98 -9.57 -15.61
C ASP A 135 -2.25 -11.04 -15.27
N SER A 136 -1.46 -11.96 -15.84
CA SER A 136 -1.54 -13.40 -15.53
C SER A 136 -1.29 -13.72 -14.05
N TYR A 137 -0.42 -12.96 -13.39
CA TYR A 137 -0.13 -13.11 -11.97
C TYR A 137 -1.29 -12.63 -11.10
N ASP A 138 -1.94 -11.52 -11.45
CA ASP A 138 -3.09 -10.98 -10.71
C ASP A 138 -4.32 -11.88 -10.89
N GLU A 139 -4.57 -12.40 -12.11
CA GLU A 139 -5.61 -13.39 -12.38
C GLU A 139 -5.45 -14.67 -11.53
N ALA A 140 -4.21 -15.04 -11.20
CA ALA A 140 -3.91 -16.18 -10.34
C ALA A 140 -4.16 -15.91 -8.84
N GLY A 141 -4.57 -14.69 -8.47
CA GLY A 141 -4.86 -14.28 -7.09
C GLY A 141 -3.67 -13.67 -6.35
N GLY A 142 -2.59 -13.32 -7.07
CA GLY A 142 -1.36 -12.77 -6.50
C GLY A 142 -0.43 -13.78 -5.85
#